data_AF-A0A381T4L3-F1
#
_entry.id   AF-A0A381T4L3-F1
#
_cell.length_a   1.000
_cell.length_b   1.000
_cell.length_c   1.000
_cell.angle_alpha   90.00
_cell.angle_beta   90.00
_cell.angle_gamma   90.00
#
_symmetry.space_group_name_H-M   'P 1'
#
loop_
_entity.id
_entity.type
_entity.pdbx_description
1 polymer ?
#
loop_
_entity_poly.entity_id
_entity_poly.type
_entity_poly.pdbx_seq_one_letter_code
_entity_poly.pdbx_strand_id
1 'polypeptide(L)'
;MGQIYNGKYVKAMGFMGAEYFAVTRFMELKNENRIGLRNTYAWWAFGLFVWNMLDAYVDAQLSTFPIKRLESNNDIDSLKVKLN
;
A
#
# COMPACT_ATOMS: atom_id res chain seq x y z
N MET A 1 7.16 0.53 -6.87
CA MET A 1 8.22 1.55 -6.75
C MET A 1 7.80 2.73 -5.87
N GLY A 2 6.60 3.30 -6.01
CA GLY A 2 6.17 4.48 -5.23
C GLY A 2 6.22 4.35 -3.69
N GLN A 3 5.93 3.17 -3.12
CA GLN A 3 6.01 2.96 -1.67
C GLN A 3 7.45 2.95 -1.11
N ILE A 4 8.45 2.59 -1.92
CA ILE A 4 9.87 2.60 -1.53
C ILE A 4 10.35 4.05 -1.36
N TYR A 5 9.93 4.94 -2.27
CA TYR A 5 10.24 6.37 -2.19
C TYR A 5 9.60 7.05 -0.97
N ASN A 6 8.49 6.53 -0.46
CA ASN A 6 7.82 7.07 0.73
C ASN A 6 8.30 6.43 2.05
N GLY A 7 9.41 5.68 2.03
CA GLY A 7 10.01 5.05 3.22
C GLY A 7 9.20 3.89 3.82
N LYS A 8 8.14 3.42 3.16
CA LYS A 8 7.24 2.38 3.68
C LYS A 8 7.61 0.99 3.15
N TYR A 9 8.77 0.50 3.60
CA TYR A 9 9.35 -0.78 3.15
C TYR A 9 8.50 -2.01 3.49
N VAL A 10 7.83 -2.02 4.64
CA VAL A 10 6.95 -3.14 5.05
C VAL A 10 5.76 -3.28 4.10
N LYS A 11 5.14 -2.16 3.71
CA LYS A 11 4.06 -2.16 2.72
C LYS A 11 4.58 -2.69 1.37
N ALA A 12 5.73 -2.19 0.93
CA ALA A 12 6.32 -2.59 -0.34
C ALA A 12 6.57 -4.10 -0.40
N MET A 13 7.14 -4.69 0.66
CA MET A 13 7.32 -6.15 0.74
C MET A 13 6.00 -6.91 0.71
N GLY A 14 4.97 -6.42 1.41
CA GLY A 14 3.64 -7.01 1.39
C GLY A 14 3.00 -7.03 0.00
N PHE A 15 3.02 -5.89 -0.70
CA PHE A 15 2.50 -5.81 -2.08
C PHE A 15 3.30 -6.65 -3.05
N MET A 16 4.64 -6.64 -2.97
CA MET A 16 5.48 -7.49 -3.82
C MET A 16 5.21 -8.98 -3.59
N GLY A 17 5.03 -9.41 -2.33
CA GLY A 17 4.70 -10.80 -2.01
C GLY A 17 3.32 -11.21 -2.53
N ALA A 18 2.32 -10.33 -2.38
CA ALA A 18 0.97 -10.58 -2.88
C ALA A 18 0.90 -10.62 -4.41
N GLU A 19 1.56 -9.68 -5.09
CA GLU A 19 1.66 -9.65 -6.55
C GLU A 19 2.40 -10.87 -7.07
N TYR A 20 3.53 -11.24 -6.45
CA TYR A 20 4.27 -12.45 -6.79
C TYR A 20 3.39 -13.70 -6.67
N PHE A 21 2.67 -13.86 -5.55
CA PHE A 21 1.75 -14.97 -5.35
C PHE A 21 0.61 -15.02 -6.38
N ALA A 22 0.01 -13.87 -6.69
CA ALA A 22 -1.08 -13.81 -7.68
C ALA A 22 -0.59 -14.21 -9.08
N VAL A 23 0.59 -13.74 -9.47
CA VAL A 23 1.20 -14.05 -10.78
C VAL A 23 1.66 -15.50 -10.87
N THR A 24 2.28 -16.06 -9.83
CA THR A 24 2.67 -17.48 -9.83
C THR A 24 1.45 -18.39 -9.94
N ARG A 25 0.38 -18.11 -9.19
CA ARG A 25 -0.89 -18.84 -9.31
C ARG A 25 -1.53 -18.69 -10.69
N PHE A 26 -1.49 -17.50 -11.29
CA PHE A 26 -1.96 -17.31 -12.65
C PHE A 26 -1.20 -18.19 -13.66
N MET A 27 0.13 -18.29 -13.53
CA MET A 27 0.97 -19.12 -14.41
C MET A 27 0.73 -20.62 -14.21
N GLU A 28 0.63 -21.09 -12.97
CA GLU A 28 0.29 -22.49 -12.65
C GLU A 28 -1.06 -22.88 -13.26
N LEU A 29 -2.10 -22.05 -13.05
CA LEU A 29 -3.45 -22.31 -13.56
C LEU A 29 -3.55 -22.21 -15.08
N LYS A 30 -2.68 -21.42 -15.71
CA LYS A 30 -2.52 -21.40 -17.18
C LYS A 30 -1.99 -22.74 -17.67
N ASN A 31 -0.98 -23.32 -17.00
CA ASN A 31 -0.41 -24.63 -17.37
C ASN A 31 -1.40 -25.78 -17.12
N GLU A 32 -2.21 -25.70 -16.06
CA GLU A 32 -3.29 -26.65 -15.77
C GLU A 32 -4.56 -26.47 -16.63
N ASN A 33 -4.58 -25.46 -17.51
CA ASN A 33 -5.71 -25.11 -18.37
C ASN A 33 -7.03 -24.79 -17.61
N ARG A 34 -6.92 -24.32 -16.35
CA ARG A 34 -8.05 -23.96 -15.48
C ARG A 34 -8.49 -22.51 -15.67
N ILE A 35 -9.25 -22.28 -16.73
CA ILE A 35 -9.64 -20.93 -17.20
C ILE A 35 -10.36 -20.09 -16.12
N GLY A 36 -11.28 -20.69 -15.37
CA GLY A 36 -12.07 -19.96 -14.36
C GLY A 36 -11.21 -19.34 -13.27
N LEU A 37 -10.35 -20.14 -12.65
CA LEU A 37 -9.45 -19.66 -11.60
C LEU A 37 -8.37 -18.74 -12.15
N ARG A 38 -7.85 -19.00 -13.35
CA ARG A 38 -6.88 -18.11 -14.00
C ARG A 38 -7.44 -16.69 -14.16
N ASN A 39 -8.71 -16.56 -14.56
CA ASN A 39 -9.36 -15.26 -14.67
C ASN A 39 -9.46 -14.54 -13.31
N THR A 40 -9.78 -15.29 -12.25
CA THR A 40 -9.80 -14.74 -10.88
C THR A 40 -8.42 -14.21 -10.47
N TYR A 41 -7.35 -14.98 -10.72
CA TYR A 41 -5.99 -14.53 -10.38
C TYR A 41 -5.48 -13.40 -11.29
N ALA A 42 -5.97 -13.30 -12.53
CA ALA A 42 -5.73 -12.13 -13.38
C ALA A 42 -6.32 -10.85 -12.77
N TRP A 43 -7.56 -10.94 -12.26
CA TRP A 43 -8.19 -9.84 -11.54
C TRP A 43 -7.50 -9.51 -10.23
N TRP A 44 -6.97 -10.51 -9.51
CA TRP A 44 -6.14 -10.26 -8.33
C TRP A 44 -4.85 -9.52 -8.68
N ALA A 45 -4.14 -9.93 -9.73
CA ALA A 45 -2.93 -9.26 -10.17
C ALA A 45 -3.21 -7.80 -10.60
N PHE A 46 -4.27 -7.58 -11.38
CA PHE A 46 -4.70 -6.24 -11.78
C PHE A 46 -5.13 -5.39 -10.58
N GLY A 47 -5.96 -5.93 -9.69
CA GLY A 47 -6.46 -5.23 -8.51
C GLY A 47 -5.36 -4.84 -7.54
N LEU A 48 -4.41 -5.74 -7.27
CA LEU A 48 -3.25 -5.47 -6.42
C LEU A 48 -2.37 -4.37 -7.01
N PHE A 49 -2.13 -4.40 -8.33
CA PHE A 49 -1.36 -3.36 -9.02
C PHE A 49 -2.03 -1.97 -8.89
N VAL A 50 -3.33 -1.88 -9.19
CA VAL A 50 -4.08 -0.62 -9.06
C VAL A 50 -4.12 -0.14 -7.62
N TRP A 51 -4.34 -1.05 -6.66
CA TRP A 51 -4.33 -0.73 -5.23
C TRP A 51 -2.97 -0.16 -4.80
N ASN A 52 -1.88 -0.83 -5.15
CA ASN A 52 -0.52 -0.39 -4.83
C ASN A 52 -0.24 1.01 -5.38
N MET A 53 -0.68 1.29 -6.62
CA MET A 53 -0.59 2.61 -7.23
C MET A 53 -1.40 3.67 -6.46
N LEU A 54 -2.65 3.37 -6.09
CA LEU A 54 -3.51 4.29 -5.34
C LEU A 54 -2.98 4.55 -3.92
N ASP A 55 -2.56 3.51 -3.20
CA ASP A 55 -1.97 3.66 -1.87
C ASP A 55 -0.73 4.56 -1.93
N ALA A 56 0.16 4.35 -2.91
CA ALA A 56 1.34 5.19 -3.10
C ALA A 56 0.99 6.64 -3.49
N TYR A 57 -0.03 6.84 -4.32
CA TYR A 57 -0.49 8.18 -4.72
C TYR A 57 -1.05 8.96 -3.52
N VAL A 58 -1.92 8.34 -2.73
CA VAL A 58 -2.48 8.94 -1.51
C VAL A 58 -1.37 9.25 -0.51
N ASP A 59 -0.43 8.32 -0.33
CA ASP A 59 0.72 8.47 0.54
C ASP A 59 1.65 9.62 0.11
N ALA A 60 1.83 9.82 -1.19
CA ALA A 60 2.58 10.95 -1.74
C ALA A 60 1.85 12.28 -1.52
N GLN A 61 0.53 12.32 -1.72
CA GLN A 61 -0.28 13.51 -1.43
C GLN A 61 -0.23 13.86 0.06
N LEU A 62 -0.33 12.86 0.94
CA LEU A 62 -0.26 13.06 2.38
C LEU A 62 1.11 13.58 2.85
N SER A 63 2.19 13.21 2.16
CA SER A 63 3.55 13.70 2.42
C SER A 63 3.70 15.23 2.22
N THR A 64 2.87 15.83 1.36
CA THR A 64 2.93 17.27 1.06
C THR A 64 2.24 18.15 2.11
N PHE A 65 1.47 17.57 3.03
CA PHE A 65 0.83 18.37 4.07
C PHE A 65 1.87 18.84 5.09
N PRO A 66 1.89 20.14 5.43
CA PRO A 66 2.73 20.63 6.50
C PRO A 66 2.33 19.90 7.79
N ILE A 67 3.32 19.37 8.52
CA ILE A 67 3.12 18.89 9.89
C ILE A 67 2.88 20.14 10.75
N LYS A 68 1.69 20.74 10.66
CA LYS A 68 1.24 21.71 11.65
C LYS A 68 1.05 20.92 12.94
N ARG A 69 2.11 20.84 13.75
CA ARG A 69 1.93 20.79 15.19
C ARG A 69 1.24 22.09 15.53
N LEU A 70 -0.07 22.04 15.73
CA LEU A 70 -0.78 23.18 16.28
C LEU A 70 -0.11 23.43 17.64
N GLU A 71 0.52 24.60 17.82
CA GLU A 71 0.81 25.09 19.16
C GLU A 71 -0.54 25.20 19.87
N SER A 72 -0.79 24.24 20.76
CA SER A 72 -1.98 24.24 21.58
C SER A 72 -1.90 25.42 22.54
N ASN A 73 -2.69 26.45 22.25
CA ASN A 73 -2.89 27.59 23.15
C ASN A 73 -4.04 27.35 24.16
N ASN A 74 -4.55 26.12 24.26
CA ASN A 74 -5.64 25.78 25.17
C ASN A 74 -5.20 24.68 26.13
N ASP A 75 -5.20 25.00 27.42
CA ASP A 75 -4.77 24.16 28.57
C ASP A 75 -5.49 22.80 28.71
N ILE A 76 -6.41 22.45 27.82
CA ILE A 76 -7.27 21.24 27.90
C ILE A 76 -6.94 20.16 26.87
N ASP A 77 -5.87 20.31 26.08
CA ASP A 77 -5.55 19.34 25.03
C ASP A 77 -4.89 18.06 25.59
N SER A 78 -5.59 16.93 25.43
CA SER A 78 -5.22 15.60 25.94
C SER A 78 -4.08 14.94 25.16
N LEU A 79 -3.60 15.57 24.08
CA LEU A 79 -2.52 15.06 23.22
C LEU A 79 -1.10 15.57 23.60
N LYS A 80 -0.92 16.06 24.82
CA LYS A 80 0.36 16.60 25.32
C LYS A 80 1.48 15.55 25.35
N VAL A 81 2.60 15.83 24.69
CA VAL A 81 3.90 15.15 24.91
C VAL A 81 4.87 16.18 25.49
N LYS A 82 5.48 15.86 26.64
CA LYS A 82 6.57 16.67 27.21
C LYS A 82 7.78 16.59 26.27
N LEU A 83 8.18 17.70 25.68
CA LEU A 83 9.55 17.86 25.20
C LEU A 83 10.46 18.00 26.43
N ASN A 84 11.48 17.15 26.50
CA ASN A 84 12.57 17.22 27.47
C ASN A 84 13.85 17.62 26.74
#